data_AF-A0A1F4QP28-F1
#
_entry.id   AF-A0A1F4QP28-F1
#
_cell.length_a   1.000
_cell.length_b   1.000
_cell.length_c   1.000
_cell.angle_alpha   90.00
_cell.angle_beta   90.00
_cell.angle_gamma   90.00
#
_symmetry.space_group_name_H-M   'P 1'
#
loop_
_entity.id
_entity.type
_entity.pdbx_description
1 polymer ?
#
loop_
_entity_poly.entity_id
_entity_poly.type
_entity_poly.pdbx_seq_one_letter_code
_entity_poly.pdbx_strand_id
1 'polypeptide(L)'
;MGAAGVSMTDELNRTAALIAEAKRQGLTIIGAHVEGMARRAQGAAPGDNSDEMSIDAVMPLSNLMVVRQDGNEDKRFTVISANKRIPLTLFEKNMELGDVLTGVFGR
;
A
#
# COMPACT_ATOMS: atom_id res chain seq x y z
N MET A 1 -3.24 -10.70 11.13
CA MET A 1 -4.16 -10.27 12.19
C MET A 1 -4.86 -11.42 12.90
N GLY A 2 -5.32 -12.47 12.20
CA GLY A 2 -5.69 -13.76 12.81
C GLY A 2 -4.48 -14.68 13.01
N ALA A 3 -4.72 -16.00 13.15
CA ALA A 3 -3.84 -17.21 13.23
C ALA A 3 -2.35 -17.07 13.64
N ALA A 4 -1.61 -16.12 13.08
CA ALA A 4 -0.26 -15.72 13.50
C ALA A 4 -0.22 -14.92 14.81
N GLY A 5 -1.37 -14.49 15.37
CA GLY A 5 -1.45 -13.85 16.69
C GLY A 5 -0.84 -12.44 16.77
N VAL A 6 -0.68 -11.78 15.63
CA VAL A 6 -0.10 -10.43 15.53
C VAL A 6 -1.17 -9.35 15.70
N SER A 7 -0.86 -8.34 16.53
CA SER A 7 -1.69 -7.17 16.82
C SER A 7 -1.58 -6.10 15.73
N MET A 8 -2.71 -5.49 15.37
CA MET A 8 -2.73 -4.45 14.34
C MET A 8 -2.05 -3.19 14.85
N THR A 9 -2.28 -2.86 16.12
CA THR A 9 -1.64 -1.73 16.78
C THR A 9 -0.12 -1.87 16.75
N ASP A 10 0.40 -3.08 17.00
CA ASP A 10 1.84 -3.32 16.98
C ASP A 10 2.39 -3.17 15.55
N GLU A 11 1.66 -3.66 14.56
CA GLU A 11 2.06 -3.55 13.15
C GLU A 11 2.02 -2.11 12.65
N LEU A 12 1.05 -1.31 13.07
CA LEU A 12 1.00 0.12 12.79
C LEU A 12 2.19 0.86 13.41
N ASN A 13 2.53 0.58 14.67
CA ASN A 13 3.67 1.17 15.34
C ASN A 13 4.98 0.80 14.63
N ARG A 14 5.14 -0.47 14.26
CA ARG A 14 6.31 -0.98 13.54
C ARG A 14 6.45 -0.33 12.16
N THR A 15 5.33 -0.21 11.43
CA THR A 15 5.27 0.43 10.12
C THR A 15 5.65 1.91 10.21
N ALA A 16 5.10 2.64 11.18
CA ALA A 16 5.42 4.05 11.41
C ALA A 16 6.92 4.25 11.72
N ALA A 17 7.50 3.39 12.56
CA ALA A 17 8.93 3.44 12.88
C ALA A 17 9.82 3.17 11.65
N LEU A 18 9.48 2.17 10.84
CA LEU A 18 10.21 1.86 9.60
C LEU A 18 10.14 3.00 8.58
N ILE A 19 8.95 3.58 8.39
CA ILE A 19 8.77 4.73 7.49
C ILE A 19 9.57 5.94 7.98
N ALA A 20 9.57 6.21 9.29
CA ALA A 20 10.33 7.32 9.87
C ALA A 20 11.83 7.15 9.63
N GLU A 21 12.35 5.94 9.84
CA GLU A 21 13.76 5.64 9.62
C GLU A 21 14.15 5.70 8.13
N ALA A 22 13.31 5.16 7.23
CA ALA A 22 13.53 5.26 5.80
C ALA A 22 13.60 6.73 5.32
N LYS A 23 12.69 7.58 5.84
CA LYS A 23 12.74 9.03 5.58
C LYS A 23 14.02 9.67 6.12
N ARG A 24 14.45 9.30 7.34
CA ARG A 24 15.68 9.82 7.96
C ARG A 24 16.91 9.49 7.12
N GLN A 25 16.94 8.32 6.50
CA GLN A 25 18.01 7.87 5.61
C GLN A 25 17.88 8.39 4.17
N GLY A 26 16.82 9.13 3.84
CA GLY A 26 16.58 9.62 2.48
C GLY A 26 16.24 8.50 1.48
N LEU A 27 15.70 7.38 1.96
CA LEU A 27 15.27 6.27 1.10
C LEU A 27 13.94 6.57 0.42
N THR A 28 13.79 6.10 -0.80
CA THR A 28 12.50 6.09 -1.51
C THR A 28 11.57 5.06 -0.88
N ILE A 29 10.37 5.49 -0.51
CA ILE A 29 9.32 4.63 0.03
C ILE A 29 8.30 4.33 -1.05
N ILE A 30 8.04 3.05 -1.31
CA ILE A 30 6.99 2.59 -2.22
C ILE A 30 5.89 1.92 -1.42
N GLY A 31 4.68 2.46 -1.52
CA GLY A 31 3.48 1.81 -1.02
C GLY A 31 2.96 0.85 -2.07
N ALA A 32 2.90 -0.44 -1.74
CA ALA A 32 2.38 -1.46 -2.65
C ALA A 32 1.08 -2.06 -2.13
N HIS A 33 0.08 -2.21 -3.01
CA HIS A 33 -1.11 -3.02 -2.74
C HIS A 33 -1.30 -4.01 -3.90
N VAL A 34 -1.00 -5.28 -3.65
CA VAL A 34 -0.92 -6.33 -4.68
C VAL A 34 -2.15 -7.25 -4.71
N GLU A 35 -3.14 -6.94 -3.87
CA GLU A 35 -4.40 -7.66 -3.76
C GLU A 35 -5.55 -6.81 -4.33
N GLY A 36 -6.68 -7.46 -4.58
CA GLY A 36 -7.88 -6.84 -5.16
C GLY A 36 -8.91 -6.46 -4.10
N MET A 37 -10.08 -5.95 -4.52
CA MET A 37 -11.17 -5.56 -3.62
C MET A 37 -11.61 -6.66 -2.64
N ALA A 38 -11.39 -7.94 -2.95
CA ALA A 38 -11.67 -9.06 -2.05
C ALA A 38 -10.92 -8.98 -0.70
N ARG A 39 -9.74 -8.34 -0.68
CA ARG A 39 -8.96 -8.10 0.54
C ARG A 39 -9.28 -6.75 1.19
N ARG A 40 -9.91 -5.83 0.47
CA ARG A 40 -10.38 -4.54 0.98
C ARG A 40 -11.60 -4.75 1.88
N ALA A 41 -11.99 -3.74 2.66
CA ALA A 41 -13.08 -3.86 3.64
C ALA A 41 -14.45 -4.30 3.04
N GLN A 42 -14.64 -4.19 1.73
CA GLN A 42 -15.85 -4.64 1.04
C GLN A 42 -15.90 -6.17 0.81
N GLY A 43 -14.75 -6.84 0.77
CA GLY A 43 -14.64 -8.28 0.59
C GLY A 43 -14.08 -9.04 1.81
N ALA A 44 -13.55 -8.31 2.79
CA ALA A 44 -13.01 -8.89 4.02
C ALA A 44 -14.11 -9.41 4.96
N ALA A 45 -13.72 -10.24 5.94
CA ALA A 45 -14.64 -10.74 6.95
C ALA A 45 -15.28 -9.57 7.74
N PRO A 46 -16.53 -9.71 8.23
CA PRO A 46 -17.16 -8.66 9.02
C PRO A 46 -16.30 -8.22 10.20
N GLY A 47 -15.98 -6.92 10.26
CA GLY A 47 -15.12 -6.33 11.29
C GLY A 47 -13.62 -6.36 10.98
N ASP A 48 -13.19 -6.96 9.87
CA ASP A 48 -11.80 -6.89 9.41
C ASP A 48 -11.60 -5.66 8.50
N ASN A 49 -10.87 -4.68 9.04
CA ASN A 49 -10.46 -3.46 8.33
C ASN A 49 -8.92 -3.34 8.25
N SER A 50 -8.21 -4.45 8.43
CA SER A 50 -6.74 -4.47 8.51
C SER A 50 -6.05 -3.88 7.29
N ASP A 51 -6.56 -4.16 6.09
CA ASP A 51 -6.06 -3.60 4.85
C ASP A 51 -6.30 -2.08 4.77
N GLU A 52 -7.46 -1.57 5.20
CA GLU A 52 -7.73 -0.12 5.22
C GLU A 52 -6.80 0.61 6.19
N MET A 53 -6.59 0.03 7.38
CA MET A 53 -5.64 0.57 8.37
C MET A 53 -4.21 0.62 7.82
N SER A 54 -3.80 -0.43 7.11
CA SER A 54 -2.47 -0.49 6.48
C SER A 54 -2.33 0.53 5.34
N ILE A 55 -3.37 0.69 4.53
CA ILE A 55 -3.44 1.69 3.45
C ILE A 55 -3.25 3.09 4.03
N ASP A 56 -3.97 3.42 5.10
CA ASP A 56 -3.91 4.74 5.73
C ASP A 56 -2.57 5.02 6.40
N ALA A 57 -1.92 3.99 6.93
CA ALA A 57 -0.59 4.12 7.54
C ALA A 57 0.52 4.32 6.51
N VAL A 58 0.43 3.65 5.35
CA VAL A 58 1.53 3.59 4.37
C VAL A 58 1.34 4.57 3.22
N MET A 59 0.21 4.51 2.52
CA MET A 59 0.04 5.16 1.22
C MET A 59 0.22 6.69 1.27
N PRO A 60 -0.31 7.42 2.27
CA PRO A 60 -0.11 8.87 2.38
C PRO A 60 1.34 9.30 2.67
N LEU A 61 2.20 8.36 3.07
CA LEU A 61 3.58 8.63 3.47
C LEU A 61 4.61 8.17 2.43
N SER A 62 4.17 7.51 1.36
CA SER A 62 4.99 6.98 0.28
C SER A 62 5.41 8.04 -0.73
N ASN A 63 6.48 7.76 -1.48
CA ASN A 63 6.92 8.57 -2.61
C ASN A 63 6.31 8.10 -3.94
N LEU A 64 5.89 6.84 -4.02
CA LEU A 64 5.20 6.23 -5.15
C LEU A 64 4.22 5.19 -4.61
N MET A 65 3.08 5.05 -5.27
CA MET A 65 2.13 3.96 -5.03
C MET A 65 2.10 3.02 -6.23
N VAL A 66 2.15 1.71 -5.96
CA VAL A 66 2.01 0.65 -6.97
C VAL A 66 0.86 -0.25 -6.53
N VAL A 67 -0.25 -0.20 -7.27
CA VAL A 67 -1.52 -0.79 -6.82
C VAL A 67 -2.11 -1.66 -7.92
N ARG A 68 -2.56 -2.88 -7.58
CA ARG A 68 -3.28 -3.73 -8.52
C ARG A 68 -4.59 -3.06 -8.90
N GLN A 69 -4.92 -3.01 -10.18
CA GLN A 69 -6.01 -2.20 -10.71
C GLN A 69 -7.37 -2.54 -10.07
N ASP A 70 -7.65 -3.81 -9.90
CA ASP A 70 -8.87 -4.34 -9.24
C ASP A 70 -8.86 -4.13 -7.71
N GLY A 71 -7.78 -3.64 -7.11
CA GLY A 71 -7.72 -3.21 -5.71
C GLY A 71 -8.16 -1.75 -5.51
N ASN A 72 -8.34 -1.00 -6.60
CA ASN A 72 -8.65 0.43 -6.60
C ASN A 72 -10.00 0.75 -7.30
N GLU A 73 -10.92 -0.21 -7.39
CA GLU A 73 -12.24 0.01 -8.00
C GLU A 73 -13.04 1.12 -7.31
N ASP A 74 -12.86 1.26 -6.00
CA ASP A 74 -13.44 2.33 -5.17
C ASP A 74 -12.72 3.69 -5.31
N LYS A 75 -11.68 3.75 -6.14
CA LYS A 75 -10.83 4.92 -6.38
C LYS A 75 -10.10 5.45 -5.14
N ARG A 76 -10.03 4.70 -4.04
CA ARG A 76 -9.40 5.17 -2.79
C ARG A 76 -7.95 5.60 -3.04
N PHE A 77 -7.16 4.79 -3.72
CA PHE A 77 -5.75 5.10 -4.02
C PHE A 77 -5.63 6.27 -4.99
N THR A 78 -6.55 6.39 -5.95
CA THR A 78 -6.61 7.56 -6.85
C THR A 78 -6.86 8.85 -6.08
N VAL A 79 -7.76 8.83 -5.09
CA VAL A 79 -8.03 9.99 -4.22
C VAL A 79 -6.82 10.33 -3.36
N ILE A 80 -6.17 9.33 -2.76
CA ILE A 80 -4.93 9.54 -1.98
C ILE A 80 -3.84 10.16 -2.87
N SER A 81 -3.65 9.62 -4.08
CA SER A 81 -2.69 10.11 -5.08
C SER A 81 -2.90 11.58 -5.38
N ALA A 82 -4.13 11.96 -5.74
CA ALA A 82 -4.48 13.34 -6.07
C ALA A 82 -4.28 14.29 -4.87
N ASN A 83 -4.75 13.90 -3.69
CA ASN A 83 -4.69 14.74 -2.49
C ASN A 83 -3.25 14.94 -1.98
N LYS A 84 -2.41 13.91 -2.06
CA LYS A 84 -1.03 13.95 -1.57
C LYS A 84 0.00 14.23 -2.66
N ARG A 85 -0.44 14.30 -3.92
CA ARG A 85 0.42 14.44 -5.11
C ARG A 85 1.49 13.36 -5.20
N ILE A 86 1.11 12.13 -4.83
CA ILE A 86 1.97 10.95 -4.89
C ILE A 86 1.66 10.21 -6.21
N PRO A 87 2.64 9.95 -7.09
CA PRO A 87 2.42 9.16 -8.30
C PRO A 87 1.79 7.80 -7.98
N LEU A 88 0.87 7.37 -8.85
CA LEU A 88 0.17 6.10 -8.73
C LEU A 88 0.34 5.30 -10.03
N THR A 89 0.95 4.13 -9.92
CA THR A 89 1.03 3.14 -10.99
C THR A 89 0.01 2.04 -10.73
N LEU A 90 -0.89 1.84 -11.69
CA LEU A 90 -1.82 0.70 -11.68
C LEU A 90 -1.28 -0.41 -12.58
N PHE A 91 -1.43 -1.66 -12.14
CA PHE A 91 -1.04 -2.85 -12.91
C PHE A 91 -2.13 -3.92 -12.83
N GLU A 92 -2.22 -4.81 -13.81
CA GLU A 92 -3.30 -5.80 -13.88
C GLU A 92 -2.88 -7.12 -13.23
N LYS A 93 -1.66 -7.58 -13.52
CA LYS A 93 -1.18 -8.89 -13.06
C LYS A 93 0.08 -8.76 -12.23
N ASN A 94 0.19 -9.51 -11.13
CA ASN A 94 1.36 -9.49 -10.25
C ASN A 94 2.68 -9.81 -10.98
N MET A 95 2.64 -10.54 -12.11
CA MET A 95 3.82 -10.80 -12.92
C MET A 95 4.42 -9.54 -13.58
N GLU A 96 3.63 -8.48 -13.76
CA GLU A 96 4.04 -7.19 -14.33
C GLU A 96 4.80 -6.33 -13.31
N LEU A 97 4.80 -6.71 -12.03
CA LEU A 97 5.43 -5.92 -10.98
C LEU A 97 6.94 -5.75 -11.21
N GLY A 98 7.61 -6.74 -11.82
CA GLY A 98 9.01 -6.63 -12.22
C GLY A 98 9.24 -5.53 -13.25
N ASP A 99 8.35 -5.42 -14.23
CA ASP A 99 8.41 -4.38 -15.27
C ASP A 99 8.10 -3.00 -14.68
N VAL A 100 7.11 -2.92 -13.77
CA VAL A 100 6.81 -1.69 -13.03
C VAL A 100 8.01 -1.19 -12.24
N LEU A 101 8.66 -2.08 -11.48
CA LEU A 101 9.85 -1.71 -10.69
C LEU A 101 11.04 -1.35 -11.58
N THR A 102 11.19 -2.01 -12.74
CA THR A 102 12.19 -1.64 -13.75
C THR A 102 11.92 -0.27 -14.34
N GLY A 103 10.66 0.09 -14.61
CA GLY A 103 10.30 1.45 -15.05
C GLY A 103 10.58 2.54 -14.00
N VAL A 104 10.60 2.18 -12.73
CA VAL A 104 10.83 3.11 -11.61
C VAL A 104 12.32 3.24 -11.25
N PHE A 105 13.08 2.14 -11.31
CA PHE A 105 14.47 2.08 -10.83
C PHE A 105 15.49 1.58 -11.84
N GLY A 106 15.05 1.00 -12.96
CA GLY A 106 15.92 0.51 -14.03
C GLY A 106 16.77 1.66 -14.57
N ARG A 107 18.07 1.55 -14.35
CA ARG A 107 19.09 2.39 -15.00
C ARG A 107 19.67 1.65 -16.17
#